data_AF-A0A430AYA5-F1
#
_entry.id   AF-A0A430AYA5-F1
#
_cell.length_a   1.000
_cell.length_b   1.000
_cell.length_c   1.000
_cell.angle_alpha   90.00
_cell.angle_beta   90.00
_cell.angle_gamma   90.00
#
_symmetry.space_group_name_H-M   'P 1'
#
loop_
_entity.id
_entity.type
_entity.pdbx_description
1 polymer ?
#
loop_
_entity_poly.entity_id
_entity_poly.type
_entity_poly.pdbx_seq_one_letter_code
_entity_poly.pdbx_strand_id
1 'polypeptide(L)'
;MVKPQEVNSPKEKLEVITIIEDGTVTGKGYSFAKVKWKGRDAHAIRYDGDNDNDKGFPTSGRGYHPAWFILPDAVAHPYLKDLIAQKHFVEQLEKYF
;
A
#
# COMPACT_ATOMS: atom_id res chain seq x y z
N MET A 1 13.01 -7.10 -5.16
CA MET A 1 11.82 -6.31 -4.78
C MET A 1 11.91 -5.91 -3.31
N VAL A 2 11.62 -4.65 -2.95
CA VAL A 2 11.65 -4.18 -1.54
C VAL A 2 10.29 -4.43 -0.90
N LYS A 3 10.24 -5.01 0.30
CA LYS A 3 8.96 -5.27 0.97
C LYS A 3 8.23 -3.98 1.33
N PRO A 4 6.89 -3.91 1.24
CA PRO A 4 6.15 -2.68 1.54
C PRO A 4 6.40 -2.14 2.96
N GLN A 5 6.55 -3.03 3.94
CA GLN A 5 6.80 -2.72 5.35
C GLN A 5 8.15 -2.01 5.56
N GLU A 6 9.12 -2.20 4.65
CA GLU A 6 10.47 -1.67 4.76
C GLU A 6 10.61 -0.28 4.13
N VAL A 7 9.59 0.21 3.42
CA VAL A 7 9.62 1.52 2.76
C VAL A 7 9.08 2.60 3.67
N ASN A 8 10.01 3.39 4.21
CA ASN A 8 9.73 4.50 5.12
C ASN A 8 10.24 5.85 4.59
N SER A 9 10.68 5.93 3.33
CA SER A 9 11.20 7.20 2.79
C SER A 9 10.07 8.19 2.47
N PRO A 10 10.19 9.47 2.84
CA PRO A 10 11.24 10.05 3.69
C PRO A 10 11.05 9.71 5.18
N LYS A 11 12.11 9.17 5.82
CA LYS A 11 12.08 8.55 7.16
C LYS A 11 11.45 9.40 8.26
N GLU A 12 11.66 10.71 8.21
CA GLU A 12 11.18 11.63 9.25
C GLU A 12 9.68 11.97 9.12
N LYS A 13 9.07 11.68 7.97
CA LYS A 13 7.70 12.11 7.66
C LYS A 13 6.75 10.95 7.42
N LEU A 14 7.28 9.74 7.25
CA LEU A 14 6.48 8.58 6.90
C LEU A 14 6.75 7.41 7.85
N GLU A 15 5.68 6.96 8.49
CA GLU A 15 5.66 5.75 9.31
C GLU A 15 4.59 4.81 8.77
N VAL A 16 4.97 3.57 8.42
CA VAL A 16 4.01 2.54 8.00
C VAL A 16 3.39 1.91 9.23
N ILE A 17 2.08 2.01 9.37
CA ILE A 17 1.34 1.49 10.53
C ILE A 17 0.84 0.07 10.26
N THR A 18 0.20 -0.14 9.10
CA THR A 18 -0.23 -1.47 8.66
C THR A 18 -0.29 -1.57 7.15
N ILE A 19 0.07 -2.74 6.62
CA ILE A 19 -0.13 -3.08 5.21
C ILE A 19 -1.52 -3.72 5.08
N ILE A 20 -2.37 -3.09 4.27
CA ILE A 20 -3.75 -3.52 4.03
C ILE A 20 -3.80 -4.48 2.83
N GLU A 21 -2.97 -4.21 1.82
CA GLU A 21 -2.75 -5.05 0.65
C GLU A 21 -1.24 -5.11 0.37
N ASP A 22 -0.69 -6.32 0.32
CA ASP A 22 0.72 -6.56 -0.02
C ASP A 22 0.81 -7.15 -1.43
N GLY A 23 0.97 -6.27 -2.42
CA GLY A 23 1.06 -6.65 -3.82
C GLY A 23 2.31 -7.46 -4.15
N THR A 24 3.34 -7.43 -3.29
CA THR A 24 4.53 -8.28 -3.46
C THR A 24 4.25 -9.75 -3.17
N VAL A 25 3.17 -10.02 -2.42
CA VAL A 25 2.67 -11.38 -2.13
C VAL A 25 1.50 -11.74 -3.06
N THR A 26 0.56 -10.80 -3.26
CA THR A 26 -0.67 -11.09 -4.02
C THR A 26 -0.50 -10.98 -5.54
N GLY A 27 0.60 -10.39 -6.01
CA GLY A 27 0.88 -10.22 -7.44
C GLY A 27 0.07 -9.11 -8.11
N LYS A 28 -0.62 -8.25 -7.35
CA LYS A 28 -1.43 -7.14 -7.89
C LYS A 28 -0.60 -5.99 -8.48
N GLY A 29 0.72 -5.99 -8.29
CA GLY A 29 1.63 -4.95 -8.79
C GLY A 29 1.62 -3.64 -7.99
N TYR A 30 0.81 -3.55 -6.93
CA TYR A 30 0.78 -2.41 -6.02
C TYR A 30 0.49 -2.86 -4.59
N SER A 31 0.98 -2.07 -3.64
CA SER A 31 0.68 -2.23 -2.22
C SER A 31 -0.07 -1.04 -1.68
N PHE A 32 -0.92 -1.29 -0.68
CA PHE A 32 -1.75 -0.28 -0.01
C PHE A 32 -1.57 -0.36 1.49
N ALA A 33 -1.40 0.78 2.15
CA ALA A 33 -1.09 0.85 3.57
C ALA A 33 -1.83 1.96 4.31
N LYS A 34 -2.04 1.74 5.61
CA LYS A 34 -2.27 2.82 6.58
C LYS A 34 -0.91 3.32 7.05
N VAL A 35 -0.73 4.63 7.04
CA VAL A 35 0.52 5.29 7.42
C VAL A 35 0.25 6.49 8.31
N LYS A 36 1.30 6.98 8.99
CA LYS A 36 1.34 8.37 9.47
C LYS A 36 2.19 9.20 8.52
N TRP A 37 1.57 10.21 7.92
CA TRP A 37 2.24 11.23 7.12
C TRP A 37 2.33 12.51 7.92
N LYS A 38 3.56 12.94 8.23
CA LYS A 38 3.86 14.11 9.08
C LYS A 38 3.06 14.08 10.40
N GLY A 39 2.98 12.90 11.01
CA GLY A 39 2.27 12.66 12.28
C GLY A 39 0.75 12.56 12.17
N ARG A 40 0.16 12.64 10.97
CA ARG A 40 -1.28 12.48 10.76
C ARG A 40 -1.58 11.16 10.07
N ASP A 41 -2.65 10.50 10.49
CA ASP A 41 -3.14 9.30 9.85
C ASP A 41 -3.49 9.57 8.39
N ALA A 42 -3.03 8.70 7.51
CA ALA A 42 -3.28 8.77 6.08
C ALA A 42 -3.31 7.37 5.47
N HIS A 43 -3.73 7.31 4.21
CA HIS A 43 -3.66 6.12 3.38
C HIS A 43 -2.64 6.34 2.28
N ALA A 44 -1.90 5.30 1.92
CA ALA A 44 -0.88 5.38 0.91
C ALA A 44 -0.92 4.19 -0.04
N ILE A 45 -0.57 4.46 -1.29
CA ILE A 45 -0.37 3.46 -2.32
C ILE A 45 1.05 3.55 -2.86
N ARG A 46 1.60 2.43 -3.30
CA ARG A 46 2.85 2.40 -4.05
C ARG A 46 2.78 1.33 -5.13
N TYR A 47 3.56 1.50 -6.19
CA TYR A 47 3.78 0.44 -7.16
C TYR A 47 4.87 -0.52 -6.66
N ASP A 48 4.72 -1.82 -6.87
CA ASP A 48 5.59 -2.85 -6.28
C ASP A 48 6.72 -3.34 -7.21
N GLY A 49 7.11 -2.51 -8.17
CA GLY A 49 8.22 -2.81 -9.08
C GLY A 49 9.57 -3.07 -8.40
N ASP A 50 10.52 -3.57 -9.18
CA ASP A 50 11.87 -3.90 -8.74
C ASP A 50 12.94 -3.47 -9.75
N ASN A 51 14.11 -4.12 -9.76
CA ASN A 51 15.21 -3.73 -10.65
C ASN A 51 14.93 -4.08 -12.11
N ASP A 52 14.10 -5.10 -12.35
CA ASP A 52 13.82 -5.63 -13.68
C ASP A 52 12.44 -5.16 -14.20
N ASN A 53 11.60 -4.62 -13.30
CA ASN A 53 10.24 -4.16 -13.61
C ASN A 53 10.05 -2.66 -13.29
N ASP A 54 9.12 -2.01 -14.01
CA ASP A 54 8.76 -0.61 -13.76
C ASP A 54 8.34 -0.42 -12.29
N LYS A 55 8.85 0.63 -11.64
CA LYS A 55 8.57 0.99 -10.24
C LYS A 55 7.47 2.05 -10.13
N GLY A 56 6.85 2.42 -11.24
CA GLY A 56 5.87 3.50 -11.33
C GLY A 56 6.45 4.84 -10.88
N PHE A 57 5.56 5.74 -10.48
CA PHE A 57 5.93 7.03 -9.88
C PHE A 57 4.97 7.36 -8.71
N PRO A 58 5.48 7.92 -7.60
CA PRO A 58 6.85 8.35 -7.34
C PRO A 58 7.81 7.23 -6.92
N THR A 59 9.10 7.47 -7.17
CA THR A 59 10.22 6.67 -6.65
C THR A 59 11.09 7.53 -5.75
N SER A 60 11.66 6.96 -4.70
CA SER A 60 12.67 7.65 -3.88
C SER A 60 14.05 7.62 -4.55
N GLY A 61 14.91 8.59 -4.19
CA GLY A 61 16.34 8.70 -4.52
C GLY A 61 16.80 8.14 -5.88
N ARG A 62 17.06 9.00 -6.87
CA ARG A 62 17.52 8.61 -8.24
C ARG A 62 16.72 7.49 -8.93
N GLY A 63 15.53 7.10 -8.44
CA GLY A 63 14.72 6.03 -9.00
C GLY A 63 14.93 4.64 -8.38
N TYR A 64 15.70 4.51 -7.31
CA TYR A 64 16.13 3.20 -6.81
C TYR A 64 15.04 2.40 -6.08
N HIS A 65 14.14 3.07 -5.35
CA HIS A 65 13.14 2.36 -4.55
C HIS A 65 11.74 2.93 -4.77
N PRO A 66 10.71 2.08 -4.84
CA PRO A 66 9.33 2.53 -4.82
C PRO A 66 9.05 3.41 -3.60
N ALA A 67 8.21 4.42 -3.78
CA ALA A 67 7.82 5.32 -2.71
C ALA A 67 6.32 5.30 -2.49
N TRP A 68 5.92 5.61 -1.27
CA TRP A 68 4.52 5.76 -0.91
C TRP A 68 3.99 7.10 -1.42
N PHE A 69 2.90 7.03 -2.18
CA PHE A 69 2.08 8.18 -2.54
C PHE A 69 0.92 8.29 -1.56
N ILE A 70 0.83 9.44 -0.88
CA ILE A 70 -0.24 9.71 0.08
C ILE A 70 -1.52 10.03 -0.69
N LEU A 71 -2.57 9.27 -0.42
CA LEU A 71 -3.87 9.43 -1.05
C LEU A 71 -4.80 10.31 -0.21
N PRO A 72 -5.56 11.23 -0.83
CA PRO A 72 -6.72 11.83 -0.19
C PRO A 72 -7.75 10.77 0.17
N ASP A 73 -8.43 10.95 1.30
CA ASP A 73 -9.43 10.00 1.78
C ASP A 73 -10.57 9.77 0.77
N ALA A 74 -10.96 10.79 0.02
CA ALA A 74 -11.96 10.66 -1.05
C ALA A 74 -11.57 9.66 -2.14
N VAL A 75 -10.26 9.40 -2.32
CA VAL A 75 -9.73 8.42 -3.26
C VAL A 75 -9.50 7.07 -2.58
N ALA A 76 -9.00 7.07 -1.35
CA ALA A 76 -8.69 5.85 -0.60
C ALA A 76 -9.94 5.10 -0.10
N HIS A 77 -10.96 5.83 0.36
CA HIS A 77 -12.12 5.23 1.03
C HIS A 77 -12.99 4.34 0.14
N PRO A 78 -13.27 4.67 -1.14
CA PRO A 78 -14.00 3.77 -2.03
C PRO A 78 -13.30 2.41 -2.17
N TYR A 79 -11.99 2.40 -2.38
CA TYR A 79 -11.20 1.17 -2.47
C TYR A 79 -11.25 0.36 -1.17
N LEU A 80 -11.13 1.03 -0.01
CA LEU A 80 -11.21 0.36 1.29
C LEU A 80 -12.60 -0.23 1.56
N LYS A 81 -13.66 0.47 1.18
CA LYS A 81 -15.03 -0.02 1.31
C LYS A 81 -15.22 -1.31 0.52
N ASP A 82 -14.75 -1.34 -0.72
CA ASP A 82 -14.83 -2.51 -1.58
C ASP A 82 -14.01 -3.67 -1.01
N LEU A 83 -12.79 -3.40 -0.52
CA LEU A 83 -11.92 -4.42 0.09
C LEU A 83 -12.51 -5.02 1.36
N ILE A 84 -13.15 -4.20 2.20
CA ILE A 84 -13.87 -4.67 3.40
C ILE A 84 -15.06 -5.55 3.00
N ALA A 85 -15.85 -5.13 2.00
CA ALA A 85 -16.98 -5.92 1.52
C ALA A 85 -16.54 -7.29 0.97
N GLN A 86 -15.44 -7.32 0.21
CA GLN A 86 -14.85 -8.57 -0.29
C GLN A 86 -14.39 -9.49 0.83
N LYS A 87 -13.66 -8.96 1.83
CA LYS A 87 -13.21 -9.76 2.99
C LYS A 87 -14.39 -10.32 3.77
N HIS A 88 -15.40 -9.50 4.03
CA HIS A 88 -16.61 -9.95 4.73
C HIS A 88 -17.34 -11.06 3.98
N PHE A 89 -17.41 -10.95 2.65
CA PHE A 89 -18.01 -11.99 1.81
C PHE A 89 -17.22 -13.31 1.87
N VAL A 90 -15.90 -13.26 1.80
CA VAL A 90 -15.04 -14.45 1.93
C VAL A 90 -15.19 -15.10 3.31
N GLU A 91 -15.14 -14.31 4.38
CA GLU A 91 -15.35 -14.80 5.75
C GLU A 91 -16.74 -15.44 5.94
N GLN A 92 -17.75 -14.94 5.22
CA GLN A 92 -19.06 -15.58 5.21
C GLN A 92 -19.02 -16.91 4.48
N LEU A 93 -18.43 -16.98 3.29
CA LEU A 93 -18.31 -18.24 2.53
C LEU A 93 -17.56 -19.31 3.33
N GLU A 94 -16.44 -18.97 3.98
CA GLU A 94 -15.66 -19.89 4.81
C GLU A 94 -16.43 -20.41 6.03
N LYS A 95 -17.52 -19.76 6.46
CA LYS A 95 -18.39 -20.30 7.52
C LYS A 95 -19.37 -21.35 7.00
N TYR A 96 -19.60 -21.41 5.69
CA TYR A 96 -20.55 -22.32 5.07
C TYR A 96 -19.90 -23.56 4.43
N PHE A 97 -18.57 -23.58 4.29
CA PHE A 97 -17.78 -24.70 3.77
C PHE A 97 -16.75 -25.17 4.81
#